data_AF-A0A0N8W6H4-F1
#
_entry.id   AF-A0A0N8W6H4-F1
#
_cell.length_a   1.000
_cell.length_b   1.000
_cell.length_c   1.000
_cell.angle_alpha   90.00
_cell.angle_beta   90.00
_cell.angle_gamma   90.00
#
_symmetry.space_group_name_H-M   'P 1'
#
loop_
_entity.id
_entity.type
_entity.pdbx_description
1 polymer ?
#
loop_
_entity_poly.entity_id
_entity_poly.type
_entity_poly.pdbx_seq_one_letter_code
_entity_poly.pdbx_strand_id
1 'polypeptide(L)'
;MDQWHIRIVLDRKNSVTITGYGPDPTYPMRVETQSAGPLGRVLLEEIRAEVIYPPQDMKWALQSENDLYGWHAAAGSVIDRRREPWQVDHNLP
;
A
#
# COMPACT_ATOMS: atom_id res chain seq x y z
N MET A 1 -0.71 3.44 -20.93
CA MET A 1 -1.15 4.02 -19.65
C MET A 1 -0.21 3.44 -18.63
N ASP A 2 0.58 4.27 -17.96
CA ASP A 2 1.59 3.79 -17.03
C ASP A 2 0.92 3.18 -15.79
N GLN A 3 1.55 2.15 -15.25
CA GLN A 3 1.06 1.38 -14.12
C GLN A 3 2.16 1.25 -13.08
N TRP A 4 1.80 1.60 -11.85
CA TRP A 4 2.65 1.54 -10.69
C TRP A 4 2.08 0.51 -9.72
N HIS A 5 2.93 -0.29 -9.09
CA HIS A 5 2.52 -1.33 -8.18
C HIS A 5 3.35 -1.34 -6.90
N ILE A 6 2.67 -1.70 -5.81
CA ILE A 6 3.26 -2.10 -4.54
C ILE A 6 2.72 -3.48 -4.24
N ARG A 7 3.60 -4.46 -4.09
CA ARG A 7 3.27 -5.85 -3.80
C ARG A 7 3.83 -6.22 -2.43
N ILE A 8 2.99 -6.75 -1.58
CA ILE A 8 3.33 -7.13 -0.21
C ILE A 8 3.02 -8.61 -0.05
N VAL A 9 4.00 -9.43 0.33
CA VAL A 9 3.89 -10.89 0.34
C VAL A 9 4.40 -11.47 1.65
N LEU A 10 3.58 -12.29 2.31
CA LEU A 10 4.01 -13.08 3.47
C LEU A 10 4.39 -14.49 3.03
N ASP A 11 3.53 -15.11 2.23
CA ASP A 11 3.70 -16.47 1.72
C ASP A 11 2.91 -16.66 0.41
N ARG A 12 2.83 -17.90 -0.10
CA ARG A 12 2.13 -18.22 -1.36
C ARG A 12 0.60 -18.00 -1.32
N LYS A 13 0.01 -17.87 -0.14
CA LYS A 13 -1.44 -17.74 0.07
C LYS A 13 -1.82 -16.33 0.53
N ASN A 14 -0.90 -15.59 1.12
CA ASN A 14 -1.15 -14.30 1.75
C ASN A 14 -0.34 -13.19 1.08
N SER A 15 -1.04 -12.29 0.39
CA SER A 15 -0.43 -11.14 -0.28
C SER A 15 -1.39 -9.97 -0.43
N VAL A 16 -0.85 -8.78 -0.63
CA VAL A 16 -1.56 -7.56 -1.01
C VAL A 16 -0.91 -6.99 -2.27
N THR A 17 -1.72 -6.40 -3.15
CA THR A 17 -1.26 -5.67 -4.32
C THR A 17 -2.04 -4.38 -4.43
N ILE A 18 -1.31 -3.27 -4.51
CA ILE A 18 -1.85 -1.92 -4.69
C ILE A 18 -1.35 -1.45 -6.05
N THR A 19 -2.26 -1.00 -6.90
CA THR A 19 -1.96 -0.59 -8.27
C THR A 19 -2.47 0.81 -8.53
N GLY A 20 -1.57 1.74 -8.82
CA GLY A 20 -1.89 3.08 -9.30
C GLY A 20 -1.85 3.12 -10.82
N TYR A 21 -2.84 3.78 -11.42
CA TYR A 21 -2.90 3.99 -12.87
C TYR A 21 -2.75 5.48 -13.19
N GLY A 22 -1.79 5.81 -14.04
CA GLY A 22 -1.49 7.19 -14.41
C GLY A 22 -0.01 7.42 -14.61
N PRO A 23 0.36 8.55 -15.23
CA PRO A 23 1.76 8.87 -15.52
C PRO A 23 2.58 9.22 -14.26
N ASP A 24 1.93 9.57 -13.17
CA ASP A 24 2.54 10.03 -11.92
C ASP A 24 2.04 9.18 -10.73
N PRO A 25 2.93 8.49 -9.99
CA PRO A 25 2.56 7.70 -8.82
C PRO A 25 2.14 8.55 -7.60
N THR A 26 2.49 9.84 -7.53
CA THR A 26 2.02 10.77 -6.49
C THR A 26 0.57 11.21 -6.75
N TYR A 27 0.18 11.30 -8.02
CA TYR A 27 -1.16 11.72 -8.46
C TYR A 27 -1.77 10.74 -9.47
N PRO A 28 -1.93 9.45 -9.14
CA PRO A 28 -2.52 8.52 -10.07
C PRO A 28 -4.00 8.84 -10.25
N MET A 29 -4.51 8.61 -11.46
CA MET A 29 -5.91 8.84 -11.81
C MET A 29 -6.85 7.94 -11.01
N ARG A 30 -6.37 6.74 -10.64
CA ARG A 30 -7.08 5.78 -9.79
C ARG A 30 -6.10 4.83 -9.12
N VAL A 31 -6.50 4.31 -7.96
CA VAL A 31 -5.83 3.21 -7.27
C VAL A 31 -6.78 2.03 -7.14
N GLU A 32 -6.30 0.83 -7.49
CA GLU A 32 -6.99 -0.43 -7.26
C GLU A 32 -6.17 -1.27 -6.27
N THR A 33 -6.84 -2.00 -5.39
CA THR A 33 -6.17 -2.88 -4.44
C THR A 33 -6.76 -4.28 -4.47
N GLN A 34 -5.92 -5.28 -4.30
CA GLN A 34 -6.30 -6.67 -4.22
C GLN A 34 -5.57 -7.35 -3.06
N SER A 35 -6.17 -8.40 -2.50
CA SER A 35 -5.56 -9.21 -1.45
C SER A 35 -5.84 -10.69 -1.68
N ALA A 36 -4.89 -11.54 -1.32
CA ALA A 36 -5.05 -12.99 -1.28
C ALA A 36 -4.91 -13.49 0.18
N GLY A 37 -5.70 -14.49 0.53
CA GLY A 37 -5.67 -15.12 1.85
C GLY A 37 -6.29 -14.26 2.97
N PRO A 38 -6.54 -14.86 4.14
CA PRO A 38 -7.12 -14.16 5.28
C PRO A 38 -6.17 -13.08 5.83
N LEU A 39 -4.87 -13.37 5.94
CA LEU A 39 -3.91 -12.40 6.49
C LEU A 39 -3.68 -11.24 5.52
N GLY A 40 -3.66 -11.50 4.22
CA GLY A 40 -3.57 -10.43 3.21
C GLY A 40 -4.79 -9.51 3.22
N ARG A 41 -6.00 -10.05 3.44
CA ARG A 41 -7.21 -9.22 3.57
C ARG A 41 -7.13 -8.28 4.78
N VAL A 42 -6.78 -8.82 5.95
CA VAL A 42 -6.66 -8.01 7.17
C VAL A 42 -5.56 -6.96 7.01
N LEU A 43 -4.41 -7.33 6.44
CA LEU A 43 -3.34 -6.37 6.17
C LEU A 43 -3.80 -5.24 5.25
N LEU A 44 -4.53 -5.54 4.17
CA LEU A 44 -5.04 -4.53 3.25
C LEU A 44 -6.04 -3.58 3.94
N GLU A 45 -6.90 -4.09 4.82
CA GLU A 45 -7.84 -3.27 5.58
C GLU A 45 -7.12 -2.30 6.53
N GLU A 46 -6.06 -2.75 7.20
CA GLU A 46 -5.23 -1.89 8.05
C GLU A 46 -4.48 -0.82 7.26
N ILE A 47 -3.87 -1.17 6.13
CA ILE A 47 -3.20 -0.20 5.25
C ILE A 47 -4.21 0.83 4.74
N ARG A 48 -5.40 0.39 4.31
CA ARG A 48 -6.50 1.30 3.90
C ARG A 48 -6.88 2.26 5.02
N ALA A 49 -7.01 1.75 6.25
CA ALA A 49 -7.35 2.59 7.38
C ALA A 49 -6.30 3.67 7.64
N GLU A 50 -5.01 3.36 7.49
CA GLU A 50 -3.95 4.37 7.61
C GLU A 50 -3.95 5.41 6.48
N VAL A 51 -4.27 5.02 5.25
CA VAL A 51 -4.35 5.99 4.15
C VAL A 51 -5.50 6.98 4.35
N ILE A 52 -6.65 6.49 4.83
CA ILE A 52 -7.84 7.32 5.08
C ILE A 52 -7.67 8.15 6.35
N TYR A 53 -7.11 7.55 7.40
CA TYR A 53 -6.91 8.17 8.71
C TYR A 53 -5.44 8.09 9.13
N PRO A 54 -4.56 8.89 8.49
CA PRO A 54 -3.14 8.77 8.74
C PRO A 54 -2.75 9.16 10.15
N PRO A 55 -1.86 8.36 10.78
CA PRO A 55 -1.12 8.77 11.95
C PRO A 55 -0.50 10.15 11.77
N GLN A 56 -0.37 10.92 12.86
CA GLN A 56 0.10 12.30 12.79
C GLN A 56 1.50 12.42 12.14
N ASP A 57 2.36 11.45 12.40
CA ASP A 57 3.70 11.29 11.85
C ASP A 57 3.73 10.80 10.40
N MET A 58 2.59 10.47 9.79
CA MET A 58 2.47 10.09 8.38
C MET A 58 1.77 11.12 7.51
N LYS A 59 1.14 12.14 8.10
CA LYS A 59 0.36 13.15 7.34
C LYS A 59 1.14 13.87 6.25
N TRP A 60 2.47 13.95 6.37
CA TRP A 60 3.33 14.57 5.36
C TRP A 60 3.53 13.70 4.11
N ALA A 61 3.28 12.39 4.20
CA ALA A 61 3.51 11.42 3.13
C ALA A 61 2.30 11.22 2.21
N LEU A 62 1.13 11.75 2.58
CA LEU A 62 -0.13 11.60 1.83
C LEU A 62 -0.53 12.93 1.19
N GLN A 63 -0.33 13.05 -0.12
CA GLN A 63 -0.87 14.17 -0.90
C GLN A 63 -2.37 13.98 -1.20
N SER A 64 -2.81 12.73 -1.30
CA SER A 64 -4.22 12.32 -1.47
C SER A 64 -4.42 10.85 -1.07
N GLU A 65 -5.67 10.39 -0.98
CA GLU A 65 -5.98 8.96 -0.77
C GLU A 65 -5.50 8.05 -1.92
N ASN A 66 -5.19 8.63 -3.08
CA ASN A 66 -4.67 7.90 -4.24
C ASN A 66 -3.14 7.92 -4.32
N ASP A 67 -2.44 8.70 -3.50
CA ASP A 67 -0.98 8.85 -3.57
C ASP A 67 -0.25 7.54 -3.21
N LEU A 68 0.43 6.92 -4.19
CA LEU A 68 1.09 5.63 -3.96
C LEU A 68 2.27 5.73 -3.00
N TYR A 69 2.92 6.87 -2.85
CA TYR A 69 3.95 7.02 -1.83
C TYR A 69 3.34 6.99 -0.42
N GLY A 70 2.14 7.55 -0.26
CA GLY A 70 1.35 7.43 0.94
C GLY A 70 0.93 5.99 1.23
N TRP A 71 0.46 5.25 0.21
CA TRP A 71 0.18 3.82 0.33
C TRP A 71 1.42 2.99 0.70
N HIS A 72 2.57 3.29 0.11
CA HIS A 72 3.82 2.62 0.39
C HIS A 72 4.29 2.87 1.84
N ALA A 73 4.22 4.13 2.28
CA ALA A 73 4.54 4.49 3.66
C ALA A 73 3.60 3.79 4.65
N ALA A 74 2.29 3.74 4.36
CA ALA A 74 1.29 3.08 5.20
C ALA A 74 1.56 1.57 5.30
N ALA A 75 1.89 0.93 4.18
CA ALA A 75 2.32 -0.46 4.17
C ALA A 75 3.53 -0.70 5.08
N GLY A 76 4.56 0.14 4.97
CA GLY A 76 5.76 0.04 5.83
C GLY A 76 5.43 0.18 7.32
N SER A 77 4.62 1.19 7.67
CA SER A 77 4.16 1.46 9.04
C SER A 77 3.38 0.29 9.64
N VAL A 78 2.39 -0.25 8.92
CA VAL A 78 1.59 -1.39 9.37
C VAL A 78 2.46 -2.65 9.54
N ILE A 79 3.34 -2.94 8.59
CA ILE A 79 4.21 -4.12 8.63
C ILE A 79 5.18 -4.04 9.81
N ASP A 80 5.80 -2.88 10.05
CA ASP A 80 6.75 -2.68 11.14
C ASP A 80 6.09 -2.94 12.51
N ARG A 81 4.85 -2.44 12.71
CA ARG A 81 4.09 -2.71 13.94
C ARG A 81 3.71 -4.17 14.12
N ARG A 82 3.36 -4.87 13.04
CA ARG A 82 3.01 -6.30 13.08
C ARG A 82 4.19 -7.18 13.45
N ARG A 83 5.42 -6.75 13.14
CA ARG A 83 6.65 -7.56 13.30
C ARG A 83 6.56 -8.91 12.58
N GLU A 84 5.78 -8.95 11.51
CA GLU A 84 5.61 -10.11 10.63
C GLU A 84 6.55 -9.96 9.43
N PRO A 85 7.08 -11.06 8.87
CA PRO A 85 8.11 -11.01 7.81
C PRO A 85 7.51 -10.75 6.42
N TRP A 86 6.62 -9.76 6.29
CA TRP A 86 6.08 -9.34 4.99
C TRP A 86 7.19 -8.72 4.14
N GLN A 87 7.30 -9.18 2.91
CA GLN A 87 8.22 -8.64 1.91
C GLN A 87 7.49 -7.61 1.05
N VAL A 88 8.08 -6.44 0.87
CA VAL A 88 7.54 -5.36 0.03
C VAL A 88 8.39 -5.26 -1.24
N ASP A 89 7.73 -5.24 -2.39
CA ASP A 89 8.31 -5.06 -3.72
C ASP A 89 7.49 -4.00 -4.48
N HIS A 90 8.15 -3.11 -5.23
CA HIS A 90 7.46 -2.04 -5.95
C HIS A 90 8.24 -1.57 -7.18
N ASN A 91 7.54 -0.96 -8.14
CA ASN A 91 8.15 -0.27 -9.27
C ASN A 91 8.06 1.25 -9.19
N LEU A 92 7.79 1.80 -8.00
CA LEU A 92 7.83 3.24 -7.76
C LEU A 92 9.24 3.80 -8.06
N PRO A 93 9.34 5.00 -8.66
CA PRO A 93 10.60 5.73 -8.86
C PRO A 93 11.30 6.10 -7.55
#